data_AF-A0A3D2IKS3-F1
#
_entry.id   AF-A0A3D2IKS3-F1
#
_cell.length_a   1.000
_cell.length_b   1.000
_cell.length_c   1.000
_cell.angle_alpha   90.00
_cell.angle_beta   90.00
_cell.angle_gamma   90.00
#
_symmetry.space_group_name_H-M   'P 1'
#
loop_
_entity.id
_entity.type
_entity.pdbx_description
1 polymer ?
#
loop_
_entity_poly.entity_id
_entity_poly.type
_entity_poly.pdbx_seq_one_letter_code
_entity_poly.pdbx_strand_id
1 'polypeptide(L)'
;MKNNYDFVRIQDWETKEFYKVGFQFFGTVMGDHSKTSINSMLSTGTTCGVSSNIFTSAFPPKYIPSFTWLDGEKNPEFRFDKALEVMKAMMARRNVELSEEYEHMMRYIFEQRKA
;
A
#
# COMPACT_ATOMS: atom_id res chain seq x y z
N MET A 1 18.22 5.85 -0.73
CA MET A 1 17.61 7.19 -0.75
C MET A 1 18.42 8.08 -1.68
N LYS A 2 17.81 8.82 -2.61
CA LYS A 2 18.54 9.79 -3.46
C LYS A 2 18.38 11.18 -2.83
N ASN A 3 19.47 11.72 -2.31
CA ASN A 3 19.54 13.05 -1.68
C ASN A 3 20.18 14.07 -2.64
N ASN A 4 19.73 14.09 -3.88
CA ASN A 4 20.30 14.91 -4.95
C ASN A 4 19.38 16.07 -5.38
N TYR A 5 18.27 16.31 -4.66
CA TYR A 5 17.29 17.36 -4.94
C TYR A 5 16.69 17.33 -6.36
N ASP A 6 16.79 16.20 -7.07
CA ASP A 6 16.13 15.99 -8.35
C ASP A 6 14.63 15.75 -8.14
N PHE A 7 13.84 15.90 -9.21
CA PHE A 7 12.40 15.63 -9.17
C PHE A 7 12.12 14.18 -8.77
N VAL A 8 11.13 13.99 -7.91
CA VAL A 8 10.75 12.67 -7.43
C VAL A 8 10.18 11.86 -8.59
N ARG A 9 10.59 10.59 -8.67
CA ARG A 9 10.03 9.61 -9.60
C ARG A 9 9.15 8.64 -8.82
N ILE A 10 7.92 8.48 -9.27
CA ILE A 10 7.00 7.48 -8.73
C ILE A 10 6.58 6.54 -9.86
N GLN A 11 6.12 5.36 -9.48
CA GLN A 11 5.57 4.40 -10.43
C GLN A 11 4.08 4.67 -10.60
N ASP A 12 3.64 4.76 -11.85
CA ASP A 12 2.22 4.93 -12.18
C ASP A 12 1.41 3.70 -11.78
N TRP A 13 0.20 3.94 -11.26
CA TRP A 13 -0.68 2.87 -10.79
C TRP A 13 -1.20 2.00 -11.93
N GLU A 14 -1.52 2.61 -13.08
CA GLU A 14 -2.11 1.93 -14.24
C GLU A 14 -1.05 1.36 -15.17
N THR A 15 -0.07 2.17 -15.56
CA THR A 15 0.93 1.81 -16.58
C THR A 15 2.15 1.08 -16.02
N LYS A 16 2.38 1.16 -14.71
CA LYS A 16 3.59 0.66 -14.02
C LYS A 16 4.89 1.32 -14.49
N GLU A 17 4.81 2.41 -15.26
CA GLU A 17 5.99 3.14 -15.69
C GLU A 17 6.41 4.17 -14.65
N PHE A 18 7.70 4.44 -14.56
CA PHE A 18 8.21 5.50 -13.70
C PHE A 18 8.11 6.85 -14.38
N TYR A 19 7.33 7.77 -13.81
CA TYR A 19 7.24 9.15 -14.28
C TYR A 19 7.74 10.13 -13.22
N LYS A 20 8.11 11.34 -13.66
CA LYS A 20 8.48 12.44 -12.76
C LYS A 20 7.22 13.19 -12.34
N VAL A 21 6.99 13.35 -11.03
CA VAL A 21 5.78 14.02 -10.51
C VAL A 21 5.83 15.55 -10.63
N GLY A 22 6.94 16.13 -11.12
CA GLY A 22 7.13 17.59 -11.24
C GLY A 22 7.44 18.30 -9.92
N PHE A 23 7.49 17.58 -8.81
CA PHE A 23 7.81 18.10 -7.48
C PHE A 23 9.09 17.46 -6.92
N GLN A 24 9.88 18.24 -6.18
CA GLN A 24 11.09 17.78 -5.49
C GLN A 24 10.77 17.15 -4.12
N PHE A 25 9.63 17.53 -3.52
CA PHE A 25 9.20 17.04 -2.22
C PHE A 25 7.90 16.25 -2.38
N PHE A 26 8.02 14.93 -2.32
CA PHE A 26 6.88 14.03 -2.39
C PHE A 26 7.13 12.87 -1.42
N GLY A 27 6.34 12.82 -0.35
CA GLY A 27 6.50 11.85 0.72
C GLY A 27 6.05 10.44 0.32
N THR A 28 5.67 9.65 1.31
CA THR A 28 5.04 8.36 1.10
C THR A 28 3.54 8.56 0.91
N VAL A 29 2.95 7.83 -0.04
CA VAL A 29 1.49 7.66 -0.15
C VAL A 29 1.14 6.28 0.39
N MET A 30 0.20 6.22 1.33
CA MET A 30 -0.19 4.97 1.97
C MET A 30 -1.70 4.81 1.93
N GLY A 31 -2.16 3.74 1.26
CA GLY A 31 -3.57 3.41 1.15
C GLY A 31 -4.20 2.95 2.46
N ASP A 32 -5.53 2.97 2.48
CA ASP A 32 -6.32 2.59 3.64
C ASP A 32 -6.03 1.17 4.11
N HIS A 33 -6.17 0.93 5.41
CA HIS A 33 -5.95 -0.38 6.05
C HIS A 33 -4.52 -0.96 5.92
N SER A 34 -3.61 -0.25 5.28
CA SER A 34 -2.21 -0.67 5.18
C SER A 34 -1.49 -0.52 6.53
N LYS A 35 -0.50 -1.38 6.76
CA LYS A 35 0.22 -1.47 8.03
C LYS A 35 1.69 -1.67 7.77
N THR A 36 2.53 -1.08 8.61
CA THR A 36 3.97 -1.27 8.58
C THR A 36 4.42 -2.02 9.82
N SER A 37 5.48 -2.80 9.69
CA SER A 37 6.22 -3.31 10.84
C SER A 37 6.88 -2.16 11.61
N ILE A 38 7.29 -2.47 12.83
CA ILE A 38 8.16 -1.56 13.58
C ILE A 38 9.46 -1.39 12.79
N ASN A 39 9.97 -0.16 12.74
CA ASN A 39 11.20 0.19 12.05
C ASN A 39 11.18 0.00 10.51
N SER A 40 10.01 0.06 9.87
CA SER A 40 9.94 0.09 8.40
C SER A 40 10.53 1.38 7.82
N MET A 41 11.43 1.25 6.85
CA MET A 41 12.08 2.38 6.17
C MET A 41 11.40 2.72 4.85
N LEU A 42 10.37 3.57 4.87
CA LEU A 42 9.70 4.03 3.66
C LEU A 42 10.47 5.18 3.00
N SER A 43 10.72 5.07 1.70
CA SER A 43 11.48 6.09 0.96
C SER A 43 10.57 7.12 0.30
N THR A 44 11.10 8.29 -0.06
CA THR A 44 10.43 9.35 -0.82
C THR A 44 9.71 8.80 -2.06
N GLY A 45 8.41 9.04 -2.23
CA GLY A 45 7.65 8.47 -3.35
C GLY A 45 7.42 6.97 -3.30
N THR A 46 7.56 6.34 -2.12
CA THR A 46 6.98 5.01 -1.91
C THR A 46 5.46 5.13 -1.88
N THR A 47 4.80 4.42 -2.78
CA THR A 47 3.34 4.33 -2.91
C THR A 47 2.90 2.94 -2.47
N CYS A 48 2.12 2.88 -1.40
CA CYS A 48 1.54 1.67 -0.87
C CYS A 48 0.04 1.62 -1.17
N GLY A 49 -0.40 0.52 -1.76
CA GLY A 49 -1.82 0.25 -2.05
C GLY A 49 -2.67 0.07 -0.80
N VAL A 50 -3.92 -0.34 -1.02
CA VAL A 50 -4.91 -0.57 0.04
C VAL A 50 -4.69 -1.92 0.70
N SER A 51 -4.80 -1.97 2.03
CA SER A 51 -4.73 -3.19 2.84
C SER A 51 -3.44 -4.00 2.65
N SER A 52 -2.32 -3.31 2.51
CA SER A 52 -1.00 -3.95 2.37
C SER A 52 -0.25 -3.96 3.69
N ASN A 53 0.28 -5.13 4.05
CA ASN A 53 1.08 -5.30 5.24
C ASN A 53 2.57 -5.37 4.87
N ILE A 54 3.34 -4.41 5.37
CA ILE A 54 4.74 -4.19 5.05
C ILE A 54 5.59 -4.69 6.22
N PHE A 55 6.03 -5.94 6.17
CA PHE A 55 6.90 -6.57 7.14
C PHE A 55 8.29 -6.73 6.55
N THR A 56 9.06 -5.65 6.53
CA THR A 56 10.44 -5.71 6.06
C THR A 56 11.34 -4.84 6.94
N SER A 57 12.53 -5.37 7.22
CA SER A 57 13.65 -4.64 7.83
C SER A 57 14.50 -3.90 6.79
N ALA A 58 14.24 -4.09 5.49
CA ALA A 58 14.91 -3.44 4.38
C ALA A 58 14.05 -2.30 3.78
N PHE A 59 14.58 -1.64 2.76
CA PHE A 59 13.79 -0.68 1.98
C PHE A 59 12.77 -1.44 1.10
N PRO A 60 11.45 -1.23 1.26
CA PRO A 60 10.47 -1.83 0.38
C PRO A 60 10.56 -1.22 -1.02
N PRO A 61 9.98 -1.90 -2.04
CA PRO A 61 9.89 -1.33 -3.38
C PRO A 61 9.14 0.02 -3.38
N LYS A 62 9.37 0.83 -4.42
CA LYS A 62 8.69 2.12 -4.59
C LYS A 62 7.19 1.97 -4.74
N TYR A 63 6.72 0.84 -5.24
CA TYR A 63 5.32 0.54 -5.40
C TYR A 63 4.99 -0.78 -4.72
N ILE A 64 3.95 -0.77 -3.90
CA ILE A 64 3.43 -1.95 -3.23
C ILE A 64 1.96 -2.09 -3.66
N PRO A 65 1.60 -3.13 -4.44
CA PRO A 65 0.22 -3.33 -4.87
C PRO A 65 -0.74 -3.44 -3.68
N SER A 66 -2.02 -3.11 -3.89
CA SER A 66 -3.07 -3.38 -2.89
C SER A 66 -3.08 -4.86 -2.49
N PHE A 67 -3.51 -5.15 -1.27
CA PHE A 67 -3.63 -6.50 -0.71
C PHE A 67 -2.35 -7.31 -0.85
N THR A 68 -1.22 -6.67 -0.51
CA THR A 68 0.09 -7.33 -0.52
C THR A 68 0.55 -7.60 0.90
N TRP A 69 1.03 -8.81 1.15
CA TRP A 69 1.74 -9.16 2.37
C TRP A 69 3.23 -9.22 2.07
N LEU A 70 3.92 -8.09 2.20
CA LEU A 70 5.35 -7.97 1.91
C LEU A 70 6.15 -8.46 3.11
N ASP A 71 6.91 -9.55 2.97
CA ASP A 71 7.70 -10.16 4.05
C ASP A 71 9.23 -9.95 3.91
N GLY A 72 9.64 -9.18 2.90
CA GLY A 72 11.05 -8.83 2.63
C GLY A 72 11.69 -9.63 1.50
N GLU A 73 11.15 -10.81 1.14
CA GLU A 73 11.60 -11.60 -0.01
C GLU A 73 10.51 -11.76 -1.06
N LYS A 74 9.25 -11.88 -0.61
CA LYS A 74 8.09 -12.12 -1.47
C LYS A 74 7.00 -11.09 -1.21
N ASN A 75 6.12 -11.00 -2.19
CA ASN A 75 4.94 -10.15 -2.18
C ASN A 75 3.65 -10.99 -2.32
N PRO A 76 3.42 -12.02 -1.50
CA PRO A 76 2.21 -12.82 -1.61
C PRO A 76 0.94 -11.96 -1.51
N GLU A 77 -0.10 -12.44 -2.18
CA GLU A 77 -1.44 -11.90 -2.02
C GLU A 77 -1.91 -12.04 -0.58
N PHE A 78 -2.41 -10.94 -0.03
CA PHE A 78 -3.18 -10.98 1.19
C PHE A 78 -4.64 -11.32 0.85
N ARG A 79 -5.03 -12.56 1.15
CA ARG A 79 -6.36 -13.11 0.85
C ARG A 79 -7.47 -12.15 1.28
N PHE A 80 -8.40 -11.87 0.37
CA PHE A 80 -9.49 -10.92 0.59
C PHE A 80 -10.30 -11.21 1.86
N ASP A 81 -10.70 -12.46 2.08
CA ASP A 81 -11.50 -12.84 3.26
C ASP A 81 -10.77 -12.51 4.57
N LYS A 82 -9.45 -12.71 4.62
CA LYS A 82 -8.62 -12.35 5.78
C LYS A 82 -8.41 -10.84 5.89
N ALA A 83 -8.26 -10.14 4.78
CA ALA A 83 -8.22 -8.69 4.79
C ALA A 83 -9.52 -8.10 5.34
N LEU A 84 -10.67 -8.62 4.90
CA LEU A 84 -11.99 -8.19 5.32
C LEU A 84 -12.24 -8.46 6.81
N GLU A 85 -11.86 -9.64 7.32
CA GLU A 85 -11.89 -9.94 8.77
C GLU A 85 -11.13 -8.87 9.57
N VAL A 86 -9.93 -8.51 9.14
CA VAL A 86 -9.08 -7.50 9.79
C VAL A 86 -9.69 -6.09 9.67
N MET A 87 -10.25 -5.74 8.52
CA MET A 87 -10.94 -4.45 8.31
C MET A 87 -12.13 -4.31 9.26
N LYS A 88 -13.00 -5.35 9.32
CA LYS A 88 -14.16 -5.40 10.23
C LYS A 88 -13.72 -5.19 11.68
N ALA A 89 -12.69 -5.92 12.13
CA ALA A 89 -12.15 -5.78 13.48
C ALA A 89 -11.56 -4.38 13.75
N MET A 90 -10.82 -3.81 12.80
CA MET A 90 -10.22 -2.47 12.93
C MET A 90 -11.28 -1.37 13.04
N MET A 91 -12.30 -1.43 12.19
CA MET A 91 -13.39 -0.45 12.16
C MET A 91 -14.26 -0.56 13.40
N ALA A 92 -14.59 -1.78 13.84
CA ALA A 92 -15.38 -2.02 15.05
C ALA A 92 -14.72 -1.43 16.31
N ARG A 93 -13.38 -1.47 16.41
CA ARG A 93 -12.63 -0.82 17.52
C ARG A 93 -12.88 0.69 17.61
N ARG A 94 -13.28 1.34 16.50
CA ARG A 94 -13.62 2.76 16.42
C ARG A 94 -15.13 3.00 16.42
N ASN A 95 -15.94 1.99 16.76
CA ASN A 95 -17.40 2.01 16.67
C ASN A 95 -17.92 2.33 15.26
N VAL A 96 -17.21 1.86 14.23
CA VAL A 96 -17.61 1.97 12.83
C VAL A 96 -17.92 0.57 12.30
N GLU A 97 -19.13 0.36 11.80
CA GLU A 97 -19.50 -0.88 11.12
C GLU A 97 -19.06 -0.83 9.65
N LEU A 98 -18.61 -1.97 9.13
CA LEU A 98 -18.25 -2.10 7.72
C LEU A 98 -19.52 -2.37 6.92
N SER A 99 -19.89 -1.44 6.04
CA SER A 99 -21.09 -1.58 5.20
C SER A 99 -20.85 -2.52 4.02
N GLU A 100 -21.93 -3.06 3.46
CA GLU A 100 -21.87 -3.93 2.27
C GLU A 100 -21.26 -3.20 1.07
N GLU A 101 -21.55 -1.90 0.90
CA GLU A 101 -20.98 -1.09 -0.18
C GLU A 101 -19.46 -0.94 -0.02
N TYR A 102 -18.97 -0.78 1.22
CA TYR A 102 -17.54 -0.72 1.49
C TYR A 102 -16.87 -2.07 1.21
N GLU A 103 -17.54 -3.17 1.55
CA GLU A 103 -17.08 -4.52 1.20
C GLU A 103 -16.97 -4.70 -0.32
N HIS A 104 -18.00 -4.30 -1.07
CA HIS A 104 -17.99 -4.35 -2.53
C HIS A 104 -16.89 -3.48 -3.15
N MET A 105 -16.69 -2.26 -2.65
CA MET A 105 -15.60 -1.39 -3.10
C MET A 105 -14.24 -2.04 -2.84
N MET A 106 -14.02 -2.61 -1.66
CA MET A 106 -12.77 -3.29 -1.32
C MET A 106 -12.54 -4.53 -2.20
N ARG A 107 -13.61 -5.28 -2.49
CA ARG A 107 -13.56 -6.44 -3.40
C ARG A 107 -13.17 -6.01 -4.82
N TYR A 108 -13.75 -4.92 -5.32
CA TYR A 108 -13.36 -4.36 -6.61
C TYR A 108 -11.88 -3.96 -6.64
N ILE A 109 -11.38 -3.28 -5.60
CA ILE A 109 -9.96 -2.91 -5.52
C ILE A 109 -9.05 -4.17 -5.47
N PHE A 110 -9.49 -5.22 -4.77
CA PHE A 110 -8.80 -6.50 -4.71
C PHE A 110 -8.73 -7.18 -6.08
N GLU A 111 -9.82 -7.22 -6.83
CA GLU A 111 -9.88 -7.82 -8.17
C GLU A 111 -9.08 -7.01 -9.21
N GLN A 112 -8.99 -5.69 -9.05
CA GLN A 112 -8.16 -4.82 -9.87
C GLN A 112 -6.68 -4.82 -9.47
N ARG A 113 -6.29 -5.64 -8.48
CA ARG A 113 -4.90 -5.79 -8.07
C ARG A 113 -4.07 -6.33 -9.24
N LYS A 114 -3.22 -5.47 -9.79
CA LYS A 114 -2.14 -5.89 -10.69
C LYS A 114 -0.86 -6.06 -9.89
N ALA A 115 -0.38 -7.31 -9.80
CA ALA A 115 0.90 -7.67 -9.17
C ALA A 115 2.08 -7.04 -9.91
#